data_AF-A0AAN7CTN3-F1
#
_entry.id   AF-A0AAN7CTN3-F1
#
_cell.length_a   1.000
_cell.length_b   1.000
_cell.length_c   1.000
_cell.angle_alpha   90.00
_cell.angle_beta   90.00
_cell.angle_gamma   90.00
#
_symmetry.space_group_name_H-M   'P 1'
#
loop_
_entity.id
_entity.type
_entity.pdbx_description
1 polymer ?
#
loop_
_entity_poly.entity_id
_entity_poly.type
_entity_poly.pdbx_seq_one_letter_code
_entity_poly.pdbx_strand_id
1 'polypeptide(L)'
;MSGPGPDPNIYFGQPIVPVVVITIVLSTLSVALRFWSRAVILRTLALEDAFIFLAWLFAVATSLCSIIALKYGLGRQYAVLDDETRTSNLKLGLATNVIYILSLFFVKTSILCLYIRILTYNNVRQAAKALLVIVSITHAWILVSLFTGCIPFDALWDKVKYKNPYCHPGSVYYSHSGINIATDFLIFLLPLAVLHRIHAPRKQKIALYCVFLLAFCVCIISTVRLIEFLSIRFINTLSDMSRNAVVVAILNMLEVNIAVVCACITTIKPVFARFFPRLFASDGSGSESGSGGESEAWSGELERARACRGRRGADDPVDHDIGHTAAVLRKAEEPSRPEAIYDVCRRT
;
A
#
# COMPACT_ATOMS: atom_id res chain seq x y z
N MET A 1 34.91 37.25 8.70
CA MET A 1 34.79 36.09 9.61
C MET A 1 34.87 34.83 8.77
N SER A 2 36.10 34.42 8.46
CA SER A 2 36.39 33.10 7.90
C SER A 2 36.11 32.08 9.00
N GLY A 3 35.00 31.35 8.89
CA GLY A 3 34.72 30.23 9.78
C GLY A 3 35.85 29.20 9.75
N PRO A 4 35.94 28.32 10.76
CA PRO A 4 36.94 27.25 10.76
C PRO A 4 36.88 26.48 9.44
N GLY A 5 38.06 26.22 8.87
CA GLY A 5 38.19 25.45 7.63
C GLY A 5 37.56 24.07 7.75
N PRO A 6 37.27 23.40 6.63
CA PRO A 6 36.65 22.08 6.65
C PRO A 6 37.56 21.06 7.36
N ASP A 7 37.14 20.59 8.54
CA ASP A 7 37.84 19.56 9.32
C ASP A 7 37.68 18.17 8.66
N PRO A 8 38.77 17.52 8.20
CA PRO A 8 38.71 16.24 7.49
C PRO A 8 38.26 15.06 8.36
N ASN A 9 38.18 15.25 9.68
CA ASN A 9 37.80 14.21 10.64
C ASN A 9 36.28 14.13 10.92
N ILE A 10 35.49 15.08 10.41
CA ILE A 10 34.03 15.09 10.64
C ILE A 10 33.35 14.14 9.64
N TYR A 11 32.84 13.01 10.14
CA TYR A 11 32.13 12.01 9.36
C TYR A 11 30.69 11.85 9.82
N PHE A 12 29.73 12.22 8.97
CA PHE A 12 28.30 12.18 9.28
C PHE A 12 27.63 10.84 8.95
N GLY A 13 28.34 9.90 8.31
CA GLY A 13 27.76 8.65 7.79
C GLY A 13 27.61 7.50 8.79
N GLN A 14 28.00 7.70 10.06
CA GLN A 14 27.90 6.68 11.12
C GLN A 14 26.50 6.04 11.28
N PRO A 15 25.37 6.78 11.25
CA PRO A 15 24.06 6.18 11.47
C PRO A 15 23.51 5.42 10.25
N ILE A 16 24.11 5.53 9.06
CA ILE A 16 23.55 4.92 7.84
C ILE A 16 23.51 3.40 7.94
N VAL A 17 24.63 2.77 8.32
CA VAL A 17 24.76 1.30 8.33
C VAL A 17 23.74 0.61 9.26
N PRO A 18 23.61 0.98 10.56
CA PRO A 18 22.66 0.30 11.44
C PRO A 18 21.20 0.48 11.00
N VAL A 19 20.83 1.68 10.55
CA VAL A 19 19.46 1.98 10.09
C VAL A 19 19.12 1.17 8.83
N VAL A 20 20.07 1.06 7.89
CA VAL A 20 19.91 0.25 6.67
C VAL A 20 19.69 -1.22 7.01
N VAL A 21 20.54 -1.79 7.87
CA VAL A 21 20.45 -3.22 8.20
C VAL A 21 19.09 -3.55 8.83
N ILE A 22 18.65 -2.75 9.80
CA ILE A 22 17.35 -2.95 10.48
C ILE A 22 16.19 -2.87 9.48
N THR A 23 16.20 -1.87 8.61
CA THR A 23 15.09 -1.63 7.67
C THR A 23 15.03 -2.65 6.54
N ILE A 24 16.19 -3.14 6.04
CA ILE A 24 16.24 -4.27 5.09
C ILE A 24 15.71 -5.54 5.73
N VAL A 25 16.12 -5.86 6.96
CA VAL A 25 15.65 -7.07 7.65
C VAL A 25 14.14 -7.01 7.82
N LEU A 26 13.62 -5.87 8.27
CA LEU A 26 12.18 -5.68 8.46
C LEU A 26 11.40 -5.78 7.15
N SER A 27 11.86 -5.15 6.07
CA SER A 27 11.19 -5.20 4.76
C SER A 27 11.23 -6.60 4.14
N THR A 28 12.36 -7.30 4.26
CA THR A 28 12.54 -8.67 3.75
C THR A 28 11.63 -9.66 4.49
N LEU A 29 11.57 -9.58 5.83
CA LEU A 29 10.66 -10.41 6.62
C LEU A 29 9.19 -10.15 6.26
N SER A 30 8.82 -8.89 6.03
CA SER A 30 7.46 -8.51 5.66
C SER A 30 7.05 -9.07 4.29
N VAL A 31 7.94 -8.98 3.30
CA VAL A 31 7.72 -9.54 1.96
C VAL A 31 7.65 -11.07 2.01
N ALA A 32 8.56 -11.72 2.73
CA ALA A 32 8.54 -13.17 2.91
C ALA A 32 7.22 -13.64 3.53
N LEU A 33 6.76 -12.96 4.60
CA LEU A 33 5.48 -13.25 5.25
C LEU A 33 4.30 -13.05 4.29
N ARG A 34 4.33 -11.99 3.48
CA ARG A 34 3.30 -11.74 2.46
C ARG A 34 3.24 -12.88 1.44
N PHE A 35 4.39 -13.26 0.86
CA PHE A 35 4.46 -14.35 -0.11
C PHE A 35 4.02 -15.68 0.49
N TRP A 36 4.45 -15.98 1.71
CA TRP A 36 3.99 -17.17 2.44
C TRP A 36 2.45 -17.15 2.59
N SER A 37 1.89 -16.03 3.03
CA SER A 37 0.44 -15.89 3.21
C SER A 37 -0.35 -16.03 1.90
N ARG A 38 0.17 -15.56 0.78
CA ARG A 38 -0.57 -15.58 -0.49
C ARG A 38 -0.34 -16.83 -1.32
N ALA A 39 0.89 -17.30 -1.39
CA ALA A 39 1.25 -18.50 -2.13
C ALA A 39 0.79 -19.78 -1.42
N VAL A 40 1.06 -19.88 -0.11
CA VAL A 40 0.82 -21.13 0.64
C VAL A 40 -0.60 -21.14 1.21
N ILE A 41 -1.00 -20.07 1.89
CA ILE A 41 -2.28 -20.03 2.63
C ILE A 41 -3.45 -19.73 1.70
N LEU A 42 -3.38 -18.64 0.91
CA LEU A 42 -4.48 -18.24 0.03
C LEU A 42 -4.44 -18.87 -1.36
N ARG A 43 -3.31 -19.48 -1.76
CA ARG A 43 -3.06 -20.06 -3.09
C ARG A 43 -3.48 -19.15 -4.26
N THR A 44 -3.30 -17.84 -4.09
CA THR A 44 -3.72 -16.83 -5.06
C THR A 44 -2.61 -15.80 -5.25
N LEU A 45 -1.73 -16.06 -6.21
CA LEU A 45 -0.76 -15.09 -6.68
C LEU A 45 -1.41 -14.20 -7.73
N ALA A 46 -1.11 -12.92 -7.68
CA ALA A 46 -1.57 -11.98 -8.68
C ALA A 46 -0.49 -10.94 -9.00
N LEU A 47 -0.75 -10.12 -10.03
CA LEU A 47 0.25 -9.17 -10.55
C LEU A 47 0.71 -8.16 -9.49
N GLU A 48 -0.14 -7.83 -8.51
CA GLU A 48 0.28 -6.99 -7.37
C GLU A 48 1.45 -7.60 -6.57
N ASP A 49 1.53 -8.93 -6.49
CA ASP A 49 2.60 -9.60 -5.74
C ASP A 49 3.92 -9.58 -6.50
N ALA A 50 3.88 -9.55 -7.85
CA ALA A 50 5.08 -9.33 -8.66
C ALA A 50 5.59 -7.89 -8.52
N PHE A 51 4.70 -6.90 -8.52
CA PHE A 51 5.08 -5.50 -8.34
C PHE A 51 5.71 -5.23 -6.97
N ILE A 52 5.17 -5.79 -5.88
CA ILE A 52 5.78 -5.58 -4.56
C ILE A 52 7.13 -6.27 -4.41
N PHE A 53 7.33 -7.43 -5.04
CA PHE A 53 8.63 -8.11 -5.06
C PHE A 53 9.68 -7.27 -5.78
N LEU A 54 9.31 -6.73 -6.95
CA LEU A 54 10.18 -5.84 -7.71
C LEU A 54 10.47 -4.55 -6.94
N ALA A 55 9.47 -3.99 -6.26
CA ALA A 55 9.64 -2.82 -5.39
C ALA A 55 10.64 -3.08 -4.26
N TRP A 56 10.56 -4.25 -3.62
CA TRP A 56 11.50 -4.69 -2.58
C TRP A 56 12.92 -4.86 -3.13
N LEU A 57 13.09 -5.44 -4.32
CA LEU A 57 14.39 -5.56 -4.95
C LEU A 57 15.05 -4.19 -5.17
N PHE A 58 14.29 -3.21 -5.67
CA PHE A 58 14.76 -1.83 -5.81
C PHE A 58 14.98 -1.14 -4.45
N ALA A 59 14.19 -1.44 -3.42
CA ALA A 59 14.41 -0.91 -2.07
C ALA A 59 15.74 -1.41 -1.48
N VAL A 60 16.02 -2.70 -1.60
CA VAL A 60 17.32 -3.30 -1.19
C VAL A 60 18.46 -2.69 -1.99
N ALA A 61 18.31 -2.56 -3.31
CA ALA A 61 19.32 -1.93 -4.16
C ALA A 61 19.59 -0.47 -3.75
N THR A 62 18.55 0.31 -3.44
CA THR A 62 18.69 1.69 -2.95
C THR A 62 19.54 1.74 -1.68
N SER A 63 19.22 0.86 -0.72
CA SER A 63 19.96 0.73 0.53
C SER A 63 21.43 0.32 0.32
N LEU A 64 21.70 -0.65 -0.56
CA LEU A 64 23.06 -1.10 -0.88
C LEU A 64 23.88 -0.01 -1.58
N CYS A 65 23.32 0.65 -2.60
CA CYS A 65 23.97 1.75 -3.30
C CYS A 65 24.38 2.87 -2.35
N SER A 66 23.57 3.13 -1.34
CA SER A 66 23.85 4.17 -0.36
C SER A 66 24.90 3.76 0.68
N ILE A 67 25.00 2.47 1.04
CA ILE A 67 26.15 1.95 1.80
C ILE A 67 27.43 2.11 0.97
N ILE A 68 27.38 1.78 -0.33
CA ILE A 68 28.52 1.94 -1.24
C ILE A 68 28.90 3.42 -1.33
N ALA A 69 27.93 4.34 -1.32
CA ALA A 69 28.17 5.77 -1.39
C ALA A 69 28.99 6.30 -0.22
N LEU A 70 28.93 5.67 0.96
CA LEU A 70 29.81 6.00 2.09
C LEU A 70 31.30 5.86 1.73
N LYS A 71 31.65 4.85 0.92
CA LYS A 71 33.04 4.63 0.46
C LYS A 71 33.49 5.70 -0.52
N TYR A 72 32.57 6.22 -1.33
CA TYR A 72 32.82 7.28 -2.31
C TYR A 72 32.59 8.69 -1.73
N GLY A 73 32.65 8.85 -0.41
CA GLY A 73 32.68 10.15 0.25
C GLY A 73 31.31 10.73 0.63
N LEU A 74 30.22 9.94 0.57
CA LEU A 74 28.96 10.34 1.20
C LEU A 74 29.17 10.49 2.72
N GLY A 75 28.82 11.67 3.25
CA GLY A 75 29.00 12.00 4.66
C GLY A 75 30.37 12.58 5.04
N ARG A 76 31.27 12.75 4.08
CA ARG A 76 32.44 13.64 4.21
C ARG A 76 32.10 15.03 3.67
N GLN A 77 32.82 16.04 4.13
CA GLN A 77 32.61 17.41 3.64
C GLN A 77 32.98 17.52 2.16
N TYR A 78 32.06 18.06 1.35
CA TYR A 78 32.22 18.20 -0.11
C TYR A 78 33.51 18.92 -0.53
N ALA A 79 34.01 19.83 0.31
CA ALA A 79 35.24 20.60 0.06
C ALA A 79 36.54 19.78 0.19
N VAL A 80 36.49 18.58 0.81
CA VAL A 80 37.67 17.74 1.10
C VAL A 80 37.79 16.57 0.10
N LEU A 81 36.77 16.37 -0.75
CA LEU A 81 36.78 15.29 -1.74
C LEU A 81 37.65 15.66 -2.95
N ASP A 82 38.45 14.70 -3.37
CA ASP A 82 39.15 14.76 -4.65
C ASP A 82 38.16 14.74 -5.83
N ASP A 83 38.56 15.31 -6.97
CA ASP A 83 37.67 15.50 -8.12
C ASP A 83 37.14 14.18 -8.69
N GLU A 84 37.96 13.13 -8.72
CA GLU A 84 37.55 11.79 -9.17
C GLU A 84 36.52 11.16 -8.21
N THR A 85 36.73 11.30 -6.89
CA THR A 85 35.81 10.79 -5.87
C THR A 85 34.48 11.54 -5.93
N ARG A 86 34.53 12.84 -6.17
CA ARG A 86 33.36 13.72 -6.30
C ARG A 86 32.49 13.34 -7.49
N THR A 87 33.09 13.12 -8.66
CA THR A 87 32.34 12.69 -9.86
C THR A 87 31.74 11.30 -9.67
N SER A 88 32.47 10.38 -9.03
CA SER A 88 31.96 9.04 -8.70
C SER A 88 30.77 9.10 -7.73
N ASN A 89 30.83 9.97 -6.71
CA ASN A 89 29.73 10.19 -5.78
C ASN A 89 28.48 10.73 -6.49
N LEU A 90 28.62 11.71 -7.39
CA LEU A 90 27.50 12.25 -8.16
C LEU A 90 26.84 11.18 -9.05
N LYS A 91 27.64 10.36 -9.74
CA LYS A 91 27.13 9.24 -10.57
C LYS A 91 26.36 8.23 -9.73
N LEU A 92 26.90 7.86 -8.57
CA LEU A 92 26.27 6.92 -7.65
C LEU A 92 25.00 7.51 -7.01
N GLY A 93 25.00 8.80 -6.70
CA GLY A 93 23.82 9.52 -6.21
C GLY A 93 22.69 9.53 -7.23
N LEU A 94 23.01 9.76 -8.51
CA LEU A 94 22.03 9.69 -9.58
C LEU A 94 21.46 8.27 -9.75
N ALA A 95 22.33 7.25 -9.77
CA ALA A 95 21.90 5.86 -9.84
C ALA A 95 20.98 5.48 -8.66
N THR A 96 21.36 5.88 -7.45
CA THR A 96 20.55 5.66 -6.25
C THR A 96 19.18 6.33 -6.36
N ASN A 97 19.11 7.54 -6.90
CA ASN A 97 17.86 8.28 -7.09
C ASN A 97 16.92 7.59 -8.10
N VAL A 98 17.47 7.12 -9.23
CA VAL A 98 16.69 6.34 -10.23
C VAL A 98 16.11 5.08 -9.61
N ILE A 99 16.93 4.30 -8.90
CA ILE A 99 16.51 3.06 -8.22
C ILE A 99 15.42 3.36 -7.16
N TYR A 100 15.59 4.45 -6.40
CA TYR A 100 14.62 4.90 -5.41
C TYR A 100 13.25 5.25 -6.05
N ILE A 101 13.24 6.00 -7.15
CA ILE A 101 12.00 6.37 -7.88
C ILE A 101 11.30 5.12 -8.42
N LEU A 102 12.06 4.16 -8.96
CA LEU A 102 11.51 2.89 -9.42
C LEU A 102 10.89 2.10 -8.27
N SER A 103 11.55 2.03 -7.12
CA SER A 103 11.00 1.36 -5.93
C SER A 103 9.64 1.95 -5.53
N LEU A 104 9.54 3.28 -5.41
CA LEU A 104 8.28 3.94 -5.07
C LEU A 104 7.19 3.73 -6.11
N PHE A 105 7.53 3.80 -7.39
CA PHE A 105 6.59 3.52 -8.47
C PHE A 105 5.96 2.13 -8.32
N PHE A 106 6.78 1.11 -8.10
CA PHE A 106 6.29 -0.26 -7.96
C PHE A 106 5.51 -0.48 -6.66
N VAL A 107 5.90 0.13 -5.54
CA VAL A 107 5.11 0.07 -4.29
C VAL A 107 3.72 0.67 -4.52
N LYS A 108 3.65 1.89 -5.05
CA LYS A 108 2.38 2.59 -5.32
C LYS A 108 1.50 1.78 -6.26
N THR A 109 2.08 1.32 -7.38
CA THR A 109 1.38 0.49 -8.36
C THR A 109 0.82 -0.79 -7.73
N SER A 110 1.60 -1.48 -6.90
CA SER A 110 1.13 -2.66 -6.16
C SER A 110 -0.07 -2.35 -5.26
N ILE A 111 -0.01 -1.27 -4.47
CA ILE A 111 -1.09 -0.87 -3.57
C ILE A 111 -2.36 -0.50 -4.35
N LEU A 112 -2.22 0.25 -5.44
CA LEU A 112 -3.37 0.67 -6.25
C LEU A 112 -4.03 -0.51 -6.96
N CYS A 113 -3.24 -1.40 -7.54
CA CYS A 113 -3.75 -2.64 -8.14
C CYS A 113 -4.54 -3.46 -7.11
N LEU A 114 -4.02 -3.58 -5.88
CA LEU A 114 -4.72 -4.22 -4.78
C LEU A 114 -6.04 -3.51 -4.44
N TYR A 115 -6.06 -2.18 -4.37
CA TYR A 115 -7.27 -1.41 -4.10
C TYR A 115 -8.31 -1.55 -5.21
N ILE A 116 -7.90 -1.53 -6.47
CA ILE A 116 -8.80 -1.75 -7.62
C ILE A 116 -9.44 -3.14 -7.60
N ARG A 117 -8.74 -4.13 -7.04
CA ARG A 117 -9.21 -5.51 -6.88
C ARG A 117 -10.13 -5.70 -5.68
N ILE A 118 -9.80 -5.10 -4.54
CA ILE A 118 -10.52 -5.30 -3.27
C ILE A 118 -11.76 -4.40 -3.15
N LEU A 119 -11.69 -3.17 -3.66
CA LEU A 119 -12.76 -2.19 -3.44
C LEU A 119 -13.90 -2.38 -4.43
N THR A 120 -15.09 -2.65 -3.90
CA THR A 120 -16.31 -2.89 -4.69
C THR A 120 -16.99 -1.58 -5.13
N TYR A 121 -16.78 -0.48 -4.41
CA TYR A 121 -17.40 0.81 -4.72
C TYR A 121 -16.86 1.41 -6.02
N ASN A 122 -17.73 1.59 -7.02
CA ASN A 122 -17.32 2.02 -8.36
C ASN A 122 -16.60 3.38 -8.35
N ASN A 123 -17.09 4.37 -7.61
CA ASN A 123 -16.47 5.70 -7.53
C ASN A 123 -15.03 5.65 -7.00
N VAL A 124 -14.81 4.84 -5.94
CA VAL A 124 -13.49 4.70 -5.32
C VAL A 124 -12.54 3.89 -6.20
N ARG A 125 -13.07 2.88 -6.90
CA ARG A 125 -12.32 2.11 -7.89
C ARG A 125 -11.88 2.97 -9.08
N GLN A 126 -12.74 3.86 -9.57
CA GLN A 126 -12.38 4.83 -10.62
C GLN A 126 -11.33 5.82 -10.12
N ALA A 127 -11.45 6.33 -8.88
CA ALA A 127 -10.42 7.16 -8.27
C ALA A 127 -9.06 6.44 -8.16
N ALA A 128 -9.04 5.16 -7.77
CA ALA A 128 -7.83 4.37 -7.71
C ALA A 128 -7.20 4.17 -9.10
N LYS A 129 -8.01 3.93 -10.15
CA LYS A 129 -7.51 3.86 -11.54
C LYS A 129 -6.95 5.20 -12.02
N ALA A 130 -7.62 6.30 -11.71
CA ALA A 130 -7.14 7.64 -12.04
C ALA A 130 -5.80 7.93 -11.37
N LEU A 131 -5.66 7.60 -10.08
CA LEU A 131 -4.39 7.73 -9.36
C LEU A 131 -3.29 6.85 -9.98
N LEU A 132 -3.62 5.66 -10.48
CA LEU A 132 -2.64 4.77 -11.10
C LEU A 132 -2.05 5.41 -12.35
N VAL A 133 -2.91 6.02 -13.17
CA VAL A 133 -2.50 6.77 -14.37
C VAL A 133 -1.65 7.98 -13.97
N ILE A 134 -2.09 8.76 -12.98
CA ILE A 134 -1.35 9.93 -12.48
C ILE A 134 0.05 9.52 -12.00
N VAL A 135 0.15 8.51 -11.14
CA VAL A 135 1.42 7.98 -10.62
C VAL A 135 2.32 7.51 -11.76
N SER A 136 1.77 6.81 -12.75
CA SER A 136 2.55 6.31 -13.89
C SER A 136 3.11 7.44 -14.74
N ILE A 137 2.30 8.46 -15.05
CA ILE A 137 2.72 9.62 -15.84
C ILE A 137 3.77 10.43 -15.09
N THR A 138 3.56 10.69 -13.80
CA THR A 138 4.49 11.53 -13.01
C THR A 138 5.84 10.84 -12.80
N HIS A 139 5.86 9.53 -12.59
CA HIS A 139 7.10 8.76 -12.47
C HIS A 139 7.82 8.61 -13.82
N ALA A 140 7.08 8.42 -14.92
CA ALA A 140 7.68 8.42 -16.26
C ALA A 140 8.31 9.80 -16.58
N TRP A 141 7.60 10.88 -16.27
CA TRP A 141 8.09 12.25 -16.47
C TRP A 141 9.37 12.54 -15.70
N ILE A 142 9.46 12.18 -14.41
CA ILE A 142 10.67 12.43 -13.63
C ILE A 142 11.84 11.56 -14.09
N LEU A 143 11.60 10.31 -14.51
CA LEU A 143 12.66 9.44 -15.02
C LEU A 143 13.27 10.04 -16.29
N VAL A 144 12.44 10.49 -17.22
CA VAL A 144 12.91 11.21 -18.42
C VAL A 144 13.65 12.50 -18.02
N SER A 145 13.14 13.25 -17.05
CA SER A 145 13.78 14.48 -16.57
C SER A 145 15.14 14.23 -15.92
N LEU A 146 15.36 13.09 -15.26
CA LEU A 146 16.65 12.71 -14.68
C LEU A 146 17.67 12.35 -15.76
N PHE A 147 17.28 11.54 -16.74
CA PHE A 147 18.17 11.19 -17.87
C PHE A 147 18.45 12.40 -18.78
N THR A 148 17.54 13.36 -18.84
CA THR A 148 17.72 14.65 -19.53
C THR A 148 18.14 15.78 -18.60
N GLY A 149 18.64 15.43 -17.39
CA GLY A 149 18.98 16.38 -16.33
C GLY A 149 19.89 17.51 -16.79
N CYS A 150 20.85 17.18 -17.64
CA CYS A 150 21.64 18.13 -18.42
C CYS A 150 21.78 17.64 -19.86
N ILE A 151 21.91 18.58 -20.80
CA ILE A 151 22.18 18.32 -22.22
C ILE A 151 23.46 19.08 -22.58
N PRO A 152 24.58 18.38 -22.86
CA PRO A 152 24.80 16.92 -22.80
C PRO A 152 24.81 16.36 -21.36
N PHE A 153 24.47 15.08 -21.19
CA PHE A 153 24.33 14.43 -19.87
C PHE A 153 25.62 14.48 -19.03
N ASP A 154 26.77 14.39 -19.68
CA ASP A 154 28.08 14.49 -19.02
C ASP A 154 28.33 15.84 -18.33
N ALA A 155 27.60 16.89 -18.74
CA ALA A 155 27.70 18.21 -18.12
C ALA A 155 27.19 18.22 -16.67
N LEU A 156 26.50 17.17 -16.22
CA LEU A 156 26.05 17.02 -14.84
C LEU A 156 27.23 16.93 -13.87
N TRP A 157 28.33 16.25 -14.26
CA TRP A 157 29.53 16.08 -13.44
C TRP A 157 30.73 16.87 -13.93
N ASP A 158 30.80 17.20 -15.22
CA ASP A 158 31.89 18.00 -15.79
C ASP A 158 31.35 19.30 -16.41
N LYS A 159 31.17 20.30 -15.56
CA LYS A 159 30.67 21.62 -15.95
C LYS A 159 31.71 22.47 -16.68
N VAL A 160 33.00 22.12 -16.57
CA VAL A 160 34.11 22.90 -17.16
C VAL A 160 34.29 22.53 -18.63
N LYS A 161 34.01 21.28 -19.01
CA LYS A 161 34.11 20.78 -20.37
C LYS A 161 33.13 21.43 -21.37
N TYR A 162 31.98 21.92 -20.92
CA TYR A 162 30.94 22.46 -21.80
C TYR A 162 30.69 23.95 -21.56
N LYS A 163 30.66 24.74 -22.64
CA LYS A 163 30.32 26.18 -22.58
C LYS A 163 28.80 26.32 -22.56
N ASN A 164 28.23 26.68 -21.41
CA ASN A 164 26.79 26.86 -21.16
C ASN A 164 25.90 25.63 -21.44
N PRO A 165 26.12 24.48 -20.77
CA PRO A 165 25.21 23.35 -20.87
C PRO A 165 23.82 23.72 -20.32
N TYR A 166 22.77 23.24 -20.98
CA TYR A 166 21.41 23.35 -20.44
C TYR A 166 21.22 22.28 -19.37
N CYS A 167 20.82 22.67 -18.17
CA CYS A 167 20.45 21.76 -17.09
C CYS A 167 19.09 22.15 -16.55
N HIS A 168 18.25 21.15 -16.26
CA HIS A 168 16.95 21.37 -15.67
C HIS A 168 17.10 22.11 -14.33
N PRO A 169 16.25 23.14 -14.07
CA PRO A 169 16.28 23.82 -12.80
C PRO A 169 15.86 22.88 -11.67
N GLY A 170 16.37 23.13 -10.46
CA GLY A 170 16.03 22.35 -9.26
C GLY A 170 14.51 22.25 -9.00
N SER A 171 13.74 23.23 -9.47
CA SER A 171 12.27 23.28 -9.39
C SER A 171 11.60 22.04 -9.95
N VAL A 172 12.12 21.42 -11.01
CA VAL A 172 11.56 20.19 -11.60
C VAL A 172 11.51 19.07 -10.55
N TYR A 173 12.59 18.90 -9.78
CA TYR A 173 12.70 17.87 -8.75
C TYR A 173 11.88 18.19 -7.49
N TYR A 174 11.75 19.47 -7.14
CA TYR A 174 10.89 19.91 -6.03
C TYR A 174 9.41 19.70 -6.36
N SER A 175 8.98 20.06 -7.57
CA SER A 175 7.63 19.81 -8.06
C SER A 175 7.32 18.32 -8.06
N HIS A 176 8.23 17.48 -8.54
CA HIS A 176 8.05 16.02 -8.47
C HIS A 176 7.93 15.52 -7.03
N SER A 177 8.79 15.96 -6.11
CA SER A 177 8.72 15.56 -4.70
C SER A 177 7.39 15.95 -4.05
N GLY A 178 6.87 17.15 -4.36
CA GLY A 178 5.55 17.60 -3.90
C GLY A 178 4.40 16.75 -4.45
N ILE A 179 4.43 16.45 -5.75
CA ILE A 179 3.43 15.56 -6.38
C ILE A 179 3.51 14.15 -5.78
N ASN A 180 4.71 13.64 -5.52
CA ASN A 180 4.90 12.32 -4.91
C ASN A 180 4.20 12.25 -3.55
N ILE A 181 4.44 13.23 -2.68
CA ILE A 181 3.78 13.32 -1.36
C ILE A 181 2.27 13.46 -1.50
N ALA A 182 1.80 14.32 -2.41
CA ALA A 182 0.37 14.49 -2.66
C ALA A 182 -0.28 13.15 -3.06
N THR A 183 0.37 12.37 -3.94
CA THR A 183 -0.12 11.04 -4.28
C THR A 183 -0.10 10.09 -3.09
N ASP A 184 0.90 10.15 -2.20
CA ASP A 184 0.91 9.30 -0.98
C ASP A 184 -0.29 9.56 -0.09
N PHE A 185 -0.63 10.83 0.14
CA PHE A 185 -1.84 11.21 0.90
C PHE A 185 -3.13 10.77 0.21
N LEU A 186 -3.23 10.93 -1.12
CA LEU A 186 -4.42 10.50 -1.86
C LEU A 186 -4.64 8.99 -1.80
N ILE A 187 -3.56 8.21 -1.90
CA ILE A 187 -3.59 6.74 -1.78
C ILE A 187 -4.00 6.34 -0.37
N PHE A 188 -3.45 7.01 0.64
CA PHE A 188 -3.81 6.79 2.04
C PHE A 188 -5.28 7.10 2.35
N LEU A 189 -5.83 8.19 1.81
CA LEU A 189 -7.23 8.60 2.05
C LEU A 189 -8.26 7.67 1.41
N LEU A 190 -7.87 6.98 0.35
CA LEU A 190 -8.76 6.16 -0.47
C LEU A 190 -9.47 5.03 0.31
N PRO A 191 -8.77 4.18 1.07
CA PRO A 191 -9.43 3.18 1.92
C PRO A 191 -10.06 3.80 3.18
N LEU A 192 -9.66 5.00 3.63
CA LEU A 192 -10.24 5.66 4.80
C LEU A 192 -11.68 6.12 4.51
N ALA A 193 -11.89 6.67 3.31
CA ALA A 193 -13.21 7.07 2.83
C ALA A 193 -14.19 5.88 2.77
N VAL A 194 -13.68 4.70 2.40
CA VAL A 194 -14.47 3.45 2.38
C VAL A 194 -14.75 2.96 3.79
N LEU A 195 -13.75 2.99 4.68
CA LEU A 195 -13.90 2.53 6.04
C LEU A 195 -15.03 3.24 6.77
N HIS A 196 -15.15 4.56 6.61
CA HIS A 196 -16.16 5.35 7.31
C HIS A 196 -17.60 4.91 6.98
N ARG A 197 -17.81 4.22 5.86
CA ARG A 197 -19.12 3.72 5.42
C ARG A 197 -19.39 2.27 5.83
N ILE A 198 -18.39 1.53 6.29
CA ILE A 198 -18.52 0.11 6.64
C ILE A 198 -18.82 -0.04 8.14
N HIS A 199 -19.93 -0.71 8.45
CA HIS A 199 -20.31 -1.09 9.81
C HIS A 199 -19.55 -2.37 10.24
N ALA A 200 -18.27 -2.22 10.59
CA ALA A 200 -17.44 -3.32 11.08
C ALA A 200 -17.42 -3.39 12.63
N PRO A 201 -17.32 -4.61 13.23
CA PRO A 201 -17.18 -4.78 14.67
C PRO A 201 -15.91 -4.10 15.20
N ARG A 202 -15.98 -3.58 16.44
CA ARG A 202 -14.95 -2.71 17.06
C ARG A 202 -13.52 -3.28 16.94
N LYS A 203 -13.33 -4.58 17.17
CA LYS A 203 -12.01 -5.25 17.08
C LYS A 203 -11.40 -5.18 15.67
N GLN A 204 -12.21 -5.37 14.61
CA GLN A 204 -11.73 -5.28 13.22
C GLN A 204 -11.42 -3.83 12.80
N LYS A 205 -12.15 -2.87 13.38
CA LYS A 205 -11.96 -1.44 13.18
C LYS A 205 -10.63 -0.96 13.77
N ILE A 206 -10.27 -1.41 14.98
CA ILE A 206 -8.97 -1.12 15.62
C ILE A 206 -7.80 -1.60 14.75
N ALA A 207 -7.83 -2.87 14.33
CA ALA A 207 -6.79 -3.41 13.46
C ALA A 207 -6.66 -2.65 12.13
N LEU A 208 -7.72 -2.00 11.68
CA LEU A 208 -7.67 -1.19 10.47
C LEU A 208 -6.99 0.14 10.77
N TYR A 209 -7.39 0.85 11.84
CA TYR A 209 -6.71 2.07 12.28
C TYR A 209 -5.20 1.89 12.49
N CYS A 210 -4.74 0.74 13.00
CA CYS A 210 -3.30 0.46 13.13
C CYS A 210 -2.57 0.46 11.77
N VAL A 211 -3.18 -0.10 10.72
CA VAL A 211 -2.59 -0.09 9.37
C VAL A 211 -2.59 1.33 8.79
N PHE A 212 -3.64 2.10 9.04
CA PHE A 212 -3.68 3.52 8.66
C PHE A 212 -2.59 4.31 9.37
N LEU A 213 -2.35 4.07 10.66
CA LEU A 213 -1.30 4.77 11.39
C LEU A 213 0.09 4.51 10.76
N LEU A 214 0.38 3.27 10.36
CA LEU A 214 1.62 2.94 9.67
C LEU A 214 1.75 3.64 8.31
N ALA A 215 0.67 3.68 7.53
CA ALA A 215 0.66 4.39 6.25
C ALA A 215 0.84 5.92 6.43
N PHE A 216 0.29 6.47 7.50
CA PHE A 216 0.49 7.87 7.88
C PHE A 216 1.94 8.17 8.26
N CYS A 217 2.62 7.25 8.97
CA CYS A 217 4.04 7.38 9.27
C CYS A 217 4.90 7.50 7.99
N VAL A 218 4.58 6.75 6.93
CA VAL A 218 5.26 6.88 5.63
C VAL A 218 5.09 8.30 5.07
N CYS A 219 3.88 8.85 5.11
CA CYS A 219 3.61 10.22 4.64
C CYS A 219 4.40 11.27 5.43
N ILE A 220 4.56 11.08 6.75
CA ILE A 220 5.39 11.97 7.59
C ILE A 220 6.85 11.90 7.12
N ILE A 221 7.40 10.71 6.93
CA ILE A 221 8.78 10.51 6.47
C ILE A 221 9.00 11.21 5.13
N SER A 222 8.09 11.04 4.17
CA SER A 222 8.15 11.71 2.87
C SER A 222 8.11 13.23 2.99
N THR A 223 7.35 13.77 3.95
CA THR A 223 7.25 15.22 4.22
C THR A 223 8.54 15.77 4.82
N VAL A 224 9.08 15.10 5.85
CA VAL A 224 10.36 15.47 6.47
C VAL A 224 11.47 15.47 5.42
N ARG A 225 11.47 14.47 4.53
CA ARG A 225 12.42 14.40 3.42
C ARG A 225 12.35 15.60 2.48
N LEU A 226 11.15 16.05 2.11
CA LEU A 226 11.02 17.25 1.27
C LEU A 226 11.56 18.49 1.99
N ILE A 227 11.30 18.63 3.30
CA ILE A 227 11.83 19.75 4.10
C ILE A 227 13.36 19.73 4.10
N GLU A 228 13.97 18.57 4.35
CA GLU A 228 15.44 18.41 4.31
C GLU A 228 16.03 18.62 2.92
N PHE A 229 15.31 18.19 1.88
CA PHE A 229 15.74 18.40 0.50
C PHE A 229 15.67 19.89 0.08
N LEU A 230 14.68 20.63 0.58
CA LEU A 230 14.58 22.08 0.41
C LEU A 230 15.62 22.82 1.24
N SER A 231 15.96 22.34 2.45
CA SER A 231 16.95 22.99 3.31
C SER A 231 18.33 23.07 2.64
N ILE A 232 18.72 22.04 1.87
CA ILE A 232 19.96 22.04 1.07
C ILE A 232 20.05 23.25 0.13
N ARG A 233 18.92 23.76 -0.38
CA ARG A 233 18.91 24.91 -1.31
C ARG A 233 19.14 26.24 -0.61
N PHE A 234 18.68 26.38 0.63
CA PHE A 234 18.69 27.64 1.37
C PHE A 234 19.93 27.83 2.26
N ILE A 235 20.75 26.79 2.45
CA ILE A 235 21.92 26.84 3.31
C ILE A 235 23.17 27.27 2.53
N ASN A 236 23.92 28.23 3.11
CA ASN A 236 25.09 28.86 2.48
C ASN A 236 26.43 28.15 2.77
N THR A 237 26.44 27.10 3.60
CA THR A 237 27.68 26.42 4.02
C THR A 237 27.80 25.01 3.43
N LEU A 238 28.96 24.69 2.85
CA LEU A 238 29.28 23.38 2.24
C LEU A 238 29.25 22.22 3.25
N SER A 239 29.55 22.49 4.52
CA SER A 239 29.52 21.51 5.61
C SER A 239 28.10 21.03 5.90
N ASP A 240 27.15 21.96 5.99
CA ASP A 240 25.74 21.68 6.23
C ASP A 240 25.09 20.97 5.04
N MET A 241 25.48 21.30 3.80
CA MET A 241 25.03 20.56 2.60
C MET A 241 25.40 19.07 2.67
N SER A 242 26.63 18.77 3.13
CA SER A 242 27.13 17.40 3.22
C SER A 242 26.38 16.60 4.30
N ARG A 243 26.05 17.25 5.43
CA ARG A 243 25.23 16.65 6.50
C ARG A 243 23.81 16.37 6.02
N ASN A 244 23.16 17.33 5.36
CA ASN A 244 21.78 17.17 4.92
C ASN A 244 21.66 16.12 3.81
N ALA A 245 22.66 15.98 2.94
CA ALA A 245 22.71 14.90 1.96
C ALA A 245 22.67 13.50 2.61
N VAL A 246 23.37 13.31 3.74
CA VAL A 246 23.30 12.06 4.53
C VAL A 246 21.91 11.84 5.09
N VAL A 247 21.31 12.89 5.66
CA VAL A 247 19.94 12.82 6.21
C VAL A 247 18.93 12.44 5.12
N VAL A 248 19.01 13.07 3.94
CA VAL A 248 18.16 12.73 2.80
C VAL A 248 18.37 11.28 2.34
N ALA A 249 19.61 10.79 2.31
CA ALA A 249 19.89 9.39 1.97
C ALA A 249 19.23 8.41 2.96
N ILE A 250 19.33 8.67 4.27
CA ILE A 250 18.66 7.87 5.31
C ILE A 250 17.14 7.90 5.12
N LEU A 251 16.56 9.09 4.90
CA LEU A 251 15.13 9.25 4.71
C LEU A 251 14.62 8.54 3.45
N ASN A 252 15.37 8.57 2.34
CA ASN A 252 15.04 7.83 1.12
C ASN A 252 14.93 6.32 1.39
N MET A 253 15.88 5.75 2.14
CA MET A 253 15.86 4.31 2.48
C MET A 253 14.70 3.96 3.41
N LEU A 254 14.48 4.80 4.43
CA LEU A 254 13.38 4.61 5.39
C LEU A 254 12.05 4.63 4.66
N GLU A 255 11.86 5.59 3.76
CA GLU A 255 10.66 5.74 2.95
C GLU A 255 10.38 4.48 2.13
N VAL A 256 11.34 4.00 1.32
CA VAL A 256 11.10 2.81 0.47
C VAL A 256 10.90 1.54 1.28
N ASN A 257 11.68 1.30 2.33
CA ASN A 257 11.57 0.08 3.13
C ASN A 257 10.27 0.06 3.95
N ILE A 258 9.90 1.17 4.58
CA ILE A 258 8.66 1.26 5.36
C ILE A 258 7.44 1.24 4.44
N ALA A 259 7.52 1.84 3.24
CA ALA A 259 6.45 1.74 2.24
C ALA A 259 6.22 0.29 1.80
N VAL A 260 7.28 -0.50 1.58
CA VAL A 260 7.17 -1.95 1.29
C VAL A 260 6.51 -2.70 2.46
N VAL A 261 6.94 -2.44 3.70
CA VAL A 261 6.35 -3.05 4.91
C VAL A 261 4.87 -2.71 5.02
N CYS A 262 4.51 -1.44 4.82
CA CYS A 262 3.12 -0.97 4.84
C CYS A 262 2.27 -1.67 3.76
N ALA A 263 2.79 -1.79 2.53
CA ALA A 263 2.12 -2.49 1.44
C ALA A 263 1.89 -3.98 1.76
N CYS A 264 2.85 -4.63 2.43
CA CYS A 264 2.69 -6.02 2.88
C CYS A 264 1.61 -6.15 3.96
N ILE A 265 1.64 -5.27 4.97
CA ILE A 265 0.68 -5.27 6.09
C ILE A 265 -0.76 -5.02 5.60
N THR A 266 -0.98 -4.07 4.69
CA THR A 266 -2.31 -3.77 4.14
C THR A 266 -2.98 -4.97 3.48
N THR A 267 -2.20 -5.92 2.96
CA THR A 267 -2.72 -7.11 2.26
C THR A 267 -2.96 -8.30 3.20
N ILE A 268 -2.26 -8.33 4.32
CA ILE A 268 -2.34 -9.40 5.32
C ILE A 268 -3.65 -9.29 6.14
N LYS A 269 -4.25 -8.10 6.23
CA LYS A 269 -5.47 -7.83 7.00
C LYS A 269 -6.68 -8.77 6.71
N PRO A 270 -7.14 -8.96 5.45
CA PRO A 270 -8.24 -9.88 5.16
C PRO A 270 -7.92 -11.35 5.48
N VAL A 271 -6.63 -11.73 5.49
CA VAL A 271 -6.18 -13.10 5.80
C VAL A 271 -6.29 -13.37 7.31
N PHE A 272 -5.85 -12.43 8.15
CA PHE A 272 -5.96 -12.56 9.60
C PHE A 272 -7.40 -12.58 10.10
N ALA A 273 -8.30 -11.82 9.47
CA ALA A 273 -9.73 -11.84 9.80
C ALA A 273 -10.38 -13.21 9.52
N ARG A 274 -9.84 -13.98 8.56
CA ARG A 274 -10.33 -15.32 8.20
C ARG A 274 -9.74 -16.45 9.05
N PHE A 275 -8.49 -16.31 9.49
CA PHE A 275 -7.77 -17.37 10.21
C PHE A 275 -7.84 -17.28 11.74
N PHE A 276 -8.06 -16.09 12.31
CA PHE A 276 -8.28 -15.93 13.74
C PHE A 276 -9.68 -15.40 14.06
N PRO A 277 -10.77 -16.09 13.62
CA PRO A 277 -12.10 -15.71 14.06
C PRO A 277 -12.22 -15.79 15.59
N ARG A 278 -11.38 -16.58 16.27
CA ARG A 278 -11.33 -16.71 17.74
C ARG A 278 -10.63 -15.57 18.48
N LEU A 279 -9.69 -14.84 17.86
CA LEU A 279 -9.16 -13.58 18.45
C LEU A 279 -10.13 -12.40 18.23
N PHE A 280 -10.97 -12.49 17.19
CA PHE A 280 -12.00 -11.51 16.86
C PHE A 280 -13.41 -11.88 17.36
N ALA A 281 -13.59 -13.11 17.88
CA ALA A 281 -14.79 -13.50 18.61
C ALA A 281 -14.85 -12.60 19.84
N SER A 282 -15.96 -11.92 20.05
CA SER A 282 -16.27 -11.46 21.39
C SER A 282 -16.31 -12.71 22.26
N ASP A 283 -15.57 -12.71 23.36
CA ASP A 283 -15.99 -13.51 24.51
C ASP A 283 -17.37 -12.98 24.87
N GLY A 284 -18.40 -13.63 24.33
CA GLY A 284 -19.71 -13.62 24.94
C GLY A 284 -19.51 -14.36 26.25
N SER A 285 -19.24 -13.61 27.32
CA SER A 285 -19.37 -14.11 28.67
C SER A 285 -20.78 -14.69 28.77
N GLY A 286 -20.87 -16.01 28.75
CA GLY A 286 -22.05 -16.72 29.19
C GLY A 286 -22.29 -16.34 30.65
N SER A 287 -23.31 -15.54 30.88
CA SER A 287 -24.04 -15.53 32.14
C SER A 287 -25.41 -16.13 31.83
N GLU A 288 -25.49 -17.46 31.94
CA GLU A 288 -26.75 -18.12 32.24
C GLU A 288 -27.24 -17.61 33.60
N SER A 289 -28.36 -16.90 33.60
CA SER A 289 -29.31 -16.93 34.72
C SER A 289 -30.67 -16.35 34.31
N GLY A 290 -31.62 -17.27 34.04
CA GLY A 290 -32.99 -17.17 34.54
C GLY A 290 -34.04 -16.39 33.73
N SER A 291 -34.77 -17.09 32.87
CA SER A 291 -36.25 -17.21 32.80
C SER A 291 -36.57 -18.01 31.52
N GLY A 292 -37.45 -19.00 31.45
CA GLY A 292 -38.69 -19.22 32.16
C GLY A 292 -39.83 -19.20 31.14
N GLY A 293 -40.04 -20.33 30.43
CA GLY A 293 -41.29 -20.67 29.75
C GLY A 293 -41.44 -20.26 28.28
N GLU A 294 -41.05 -21.12 27.34
CA GLU A 294 -41.51 -21.02 25.93
C GLU A 294 -41.41 -22.36 25.15
N SER A 295 -41.45 -23.52 25.83
CA SER A 295 -41.37 -24.85 25.19
C SER A 295 -42.72 -25.56 25.00
N GLU A 296 -43.85 -24.95 25.41
CA GLU A 296 -45.18 -25.59 25.28
C GLU A 296 -45.97 -25.16 24.03
N ALA A 297 -45.44 -24.27 23.19
CA ALA A 297 -46.16 -23.77 22.00
C ALA A 297 -45.95 -24.60 20.72
N TRP A 298 -44.92 -25.45 20.65
CA TRP A 298 -44.53 -26.15 19.42
C TRP A 298 -45.04 -27.59 19.29
N SER A 299 -45.55 -28.19 20.38
CA SER A 299 -46.10 -29.55 20.36
C SER A 299 -47.55 -29.60 19.84
N GLY A 300 -48.35 -28.55 20.02
CA GLY A 300 -49.75 -28.49 19.57
C GLY A 300 -49.94 -28.24 18.06
N GLU A 301 -48.98 -27.58 17.41
CA GLU A 301 -49.06 -27.23 15.98
C GLU A 301 -48.79 -28.45 15.07
N LEU A 302 -47.91 -29.36 15.52
CA LEU A 302 -47.53 -30.59 14.80
C LEU A 302 -48.62 -31.67 14.84
N GLU A 303 -49.44 -31.73 15.89
CA GLU A 303 -50.61 -32.63 15.94
C GLU A 303 -51.74 -32.16 15.02
N ARG A 304 -51.97 -30.84 14.90
CA ARG A 304 -52.97 -30.28 13.97
C ARG A 304 -52.60 -30.50 12.50
N ALA A 305 -51.31 -30.48 12.17
CA ALA A 305 -50.85 -30.75 10.80
C ALA A 305 -51.03 -32.22 10.38
N ARG A 306 -51.01 -33.17 11.33
CA ARG A 306 -51.27 -34.60 11.05
C ARG A 306 -52.76 -34.90 10.84
N ALA A 307 -53.66 -34.16 11.49
CA ALA A 307 -55.11 -34.32 11.30
C ALA A 307 -55.59 -33.97 9.88
N CYS A 308 -54.94 -33.03 9.19
CA CYS A 308 -55.28 -32.64 7.82
C CYS A 308 -54.79 -33.63 6.75
N ARG A 309 -53.90 -34.58 7.08
CA ARG A 309 -53.33 -35.53 6.11
C ARG A 309 -54.13 -36.85 6.03
N GLY A 310 -55.10 -37.08 6.91
CA GLY A 310 -55.88 -38.32 6.99
C GLY A 310 -57.20 -38.35 6.23
N ARG A 311 -57.54 -37.32 5.44
CA ARG A 311 -58.89 -37.18 4.83
C ARG A 311 -58.92 -37.08 3.30
N ARG A 312 -58.00 -37.75 2.62
CA ARG A 312 -58.11 -38.03 1.18
C ARG A 312 -57.76 -39.50 0.92
N GLY A 313 -58.77 -40.35 1.09
CA GLY A 313 -58.81 -41.68 0.50
C GLY A 313 -60.08 -41.78 -0.35
N ALA A 314 -59.98 -42.61 -1.39
CA ALA A 314 -61.04 -43.10 -2.29
C ALA A 314 -61.37 -42.24 -3.53
N ASP A 315 -60.82 -42.63 -4.69
CA ASP A 315 -61.56 -43.20 -5.85
C ASP A 315 -60.81 -42.98 -7.20
N ASP A 316 -60.21 -44.06 -7.73
CA ASP A 316 -60.10 -44.52 -9.14
C ASP A 316 -59.51 -43.61 -10.28
N PRO A 317 -59.16 -44.14 -11.48
CA PRO A 317 -57.82 -44.66 -11.78
C PRO A 317 -57.12 -44.01 -13.00
N VAL A 318 -55.83 -44.31 -13.11
CA VAL A 318 -54.91 -44.37 -14.28
C VAL A 318 -55.43 -43.89 -15.65
N ASP A 319 -54.79 -42.85 -16.23
CA ASP A 319 -54.17 -42.96 -17.56
C ASP A 319 -53.12 -41.86 -17.86
N HIS A 320 -52.20 -42.25 -18.74
CA HIS A 320 -51.16 -41.47 -19.41
C HIS A 320 -51.64 -40.11 -19.95
N ASP A 321 -50.84 -39.02 -19.84
CA ASP A 321 -49.79 -38.76 -20.83
C ASP A 321 -49.04 -37.44 -20.57
N ILE A 322 -47.81 -37.42 -21.06
CA ILE A 322 -46.72 -36.50 -20.80
C ILE A 322 -46.78 -35.31 -21.77
N GLY A 323 -46.57 -34.10 -21.24
CA GLY A 323 -45.99 -33.00 -22.03
C GLY A 323 -46.74 -31.67 -21.95
N HIS A 324 -46.51 -30.87 -20.90
CA HIS A 324 -46.61 -29.40 -21.02
C HIS A 324 -46.01 -28.58 -19.85
N THR A 325 -45.52 -29.20 -18.77
CA THR A 325 -45.07 -28.51 -17.54
C THR A 325 -43.57 -28.25 -17.43
N ALA A 326 -42.75 -28.64 -18.43
CA ALA A 326 -41.30 -28.44 -18.39
C ALA A 326 -40.83 -27.04 -18.85
N ALA A 327 -41.73 -26.20 -19.38
CA ALA A 327 -41.36 -24.87 -19.93
C ALA A 327 -41.48 -23.71 -18.93
N VAL A 328 -42.08 -23.92 -17.75
CA VAL A 328 -42.31 -22.83 -16.76
C VAL A 328 -41.25 -22.81 -15.65
N LEU A 329 -40.50 -23.89 -15.46
CA LEU A 329 -39.48 -24.02 -14.40
C LEU A 329 -38.09 -23.50 -14.79
N ARG A 330 -38.01 -22.44 -15.61
CA ARG A 330 -36.73 -21.80 -15.96
C ARG A 330 -36.70 -20.29 -15.72
N LYS A 331 -37.70 -19.71 -15.05
CA LYS A 331 -37.88 -18.25 -14.93
C LYS A 331 -37.86 -17.69 -13.50
N ALA A 332 -37.20 -18.32 -12.52
CA ALA A 332 -37.12 -17.72 -11.18
C ALA A 332 -35.92 -18.19 -10.34
N GLU A 333 -34.71 -17.77 -10.71
CA GLU A 333 -33.53 -17.75 -9.82
C GLU A 333 -32.57 -16.74 -10.46
N GLU A 334 -32.45 -15.47 -10.05
CA GLU A 334 -32.23 -14.78 -8.76
C GLU A 334 -32.45 -13.25 -9.01
N PRO A 335 -32.19 -12.28 -8.10
CA PRO A 335 -32.56 -12.12 -6.69
C PRO A 335 -33.01 -10.66 -6.36
N SER A 336 -34.13 -10.40 -5.66
CA SER A 336 -34.32 -9.10 -4.98
C SER A 336 -35.50 -9.02 -4.00
N ARG A 337 -35.14 -8.62 -2.76
CA ARG A 337 -35.90 -7.94 -1.69
C ARG A 337 -36.94 -8.72 -0.86
N PRO A 338 -36.73 -8.80 0.48
CA PRO A 338 -37.72 -9.27 1.44
C PRO A 338 -38.56 -8.09 1.95
N GLU A 339 -39.69 -7.80 1.31
CA GLU A 339 -40.72 -6.92 1.92
C GLU A 339 -42.14 -7.05 1.33
N ALA A 340 -42.38 -7.99 0.40
CA ALA A 340 -43.65 -8.08 -0.33
C ALA A 340 -44.51 -9.32 0.01
N ILE A 341 -44.26 -10.01 1.12
CA ILE A 341 -44.97 -11.26 1.47
C ILE A 341 -46.14 -11.05 2.45
N TYR A 342 -46.33 -9.85 2.99
CA TYR A 342 -47.40 -9.61 3.97
C TYR A 342 -48.79 -9.28 3.38
N ASP A 343 -48.91 -8.98 2.08
CA ASP A 343 -50.20 -8.50 1.51
C ASP A 343 -51.00 -9.52 0.70
N VAL A 344 -50.46 -10.72 0.43
CA VAL A 344 -51.16 -11.71 -0.43
C VAL A 344 -52.00 -12.72 0.37
N CYS A 345 -51.77 -12.88 1.68
CA CYS A 345 -52.50 -13.86 2.50
C CYS A 345 -53.81 -13.34 3.12
N ARG A 346 -54.33 -12.18 2.70
CA ARG A 346 -55.59 -11.62 3.24
C ARG A 346 -56.80 -11.74 2.30
N ARG A 347 -56.65 -12.32 1.11
CA ARG A 347 -57.77 -12.50 0.15
C ARG A 347 -57.67 -13.79 -0.65
N THR A 348 -57.94 -14.90 0.01
CA THR A 348 -58.48 -16.18 -0.49
C THR A 348 -58.74 -17.05 0.72
#